data_AF-A0A436BN64-F1
#
_entry.id   AF-A0A436BN64-F1
#
_cell.length_a   1.000
_cell.length_b   1.000
_cell.length_c   1.000
_cell.angle_alpha   90.00
_cell.angle_beta   90.00
_cell.angle_gamma   90.00
#
_symmetry.space_group_name_H-M   'P 1'
#
loop_
_entity.id
_entity.type
_entity.pdbx_description
1 polymer ?
#
loop_
_entity_poly.entity_id
_entity_poly.type
_entity_poly.pdbx_seq_one_letter_code
_entity_poly.pdbx_strand_id
1 'polypeptide(L)'
;VSPLPTVIPIFSWSKGMLAALRTLFGSTSAPRSRGAILIKIGLMIYDFYGSRNQVMPRHRMVGRRQALSGMPALNPSIVATGTYYDAKISHPERLVLELILDGRQANAASASANYTALVKSADGVLTFQPENGAAFSVRPKLVVNAAGPWIDDVNELLGAPSKMIGGTKGSHVLLKHDELVKSLAGRMLYFEADDGRICLIYDYLGLALVGSTDIKADNPDAVRCEPDEVEYLLDSVRTLLPGMAFERDQIVYAYSGIRPLPASDASLPGLISRDH
;
A
#
# COMPACT_ATOMS: atom_id res chain seq x y z
N VAL A 1 -15.81 -4.10 5.69
CA VAL A 1 -14.70 -3.25 6.19
C VAL A 1 -14.73 -3.28 7.71
N SER A 2 -13.59 -3.47 8.37
CA SER A 2 -13.51 -3.51 9.84
C SER A 2 -12.44 -2.56 10.37
N PRO A 3 -12.59 -2.02 11.59
CA PRO A 3 -11.55 -1.24 12.26
C PRO A 3 -10.28 -2.07 12.44
N LEU A 4 -9.13 -1.44 12.26
CA LEU A 4 -7.82 -2.05 12.43
C LEU A 4 -6.97 -1.17 13.36
N PRO A 5 -6.80 -1.56 14.64
CA PRO A 5 -5.88 -0.86 15.53
C PRO A 5 -4.46 -0.94 14.96
N THR A 6 -3.86 0.21 14.71
CA THR A 6 -2.57 0.33 14.05
C THR A 6 -1.56 0.92 15.01
N VAL A 7 -0.53 0.15 15.32
CA VAL A 7 0.52 0.49 16.28
C VAL A 7 1.76 0.97 15.54
N ILE A 8 2.24 2.16 15.91
CA ILE A 8 3.46 2.78 15.42
C ILE A 8 4.54 2.62 16.49
N PRO A 9 5.56 1.76 16.29
CA PRO A 9 6.75 1.69 17.13
C PRO A 9 7.60 2.95 16.98
N ILE A 10 8.10 3.49 18.10
CA ILE A 10 8.80 4.78 18.10
C ILE A 10 10.14 4.63 18.81
N PHE A 11 11.24 4.94 18.11
CA PHE A 11 12.61 4.74 18.59
C PHE A 11 13.27 6.01 19.16
N SER A 12 12.60 7.16 19.10
CA SER A 12 13.13 8.42 19.62
C SER A 12 12.03 9.36 20.07
N TRP A 13 12.31 10.24 21.04
CA TRP A 13 11.36 11.28 21.46
C TRP A 13 11.29 12.45 20.47
N SER A 14 12.43 12.87 19.91
CA SER A 14 12.58 14.15 19.20
C SER A 14 13.19 14.04 17.79
N LYS A 15 13.54 12.85 17.31
CA LYS A 15 14.13 12.67 15.98
C LYS A 15 13.21 13.25 14.89
N GLY A 16 13.82 13.90 13.90
CA GLY A 16 13.11 14.53 12.79
C GLY A 16 12.54 15.93 13.07
N MET A 17 12.53 16.42 14.32
CA MET A 17 11.96 17.75 14.64
C MET A 17 12.64 18.89 13.88
N LEU A 18 13.98 18.92 13.82
CA LEU A 18 14.72 19.94 13.09
C LEU A 18 14.46 19.91 11.58
N ALA A 19 14.33 18.71 11.00
CA ALA A 19 13.99 18.55 9.60
C ALA A 19 12.55 19.02 9.33
N ALA A 20 11.58 18.62 10.16
CA ALA A 20 10.19 19.07 10.07
C ALA A 20 10.07 20.60 10.17
N LEU A 21 10.82 21.24 11.09
CA LEU A 21 10.90 22.70 11.17
C LEU A 21 11.46 23.30 9.87
N ARG A 22 12.54 22.74 9.30
CA ARG A 22 13.08 23.21 8.02
C ARG A 22 12.09 23.02 6.86
N THR A 23 11.30 21.95 6.86
CA THR A 23 10.26 21.72 5.84
C THR A 23 9.19 22.81 5.89
N LEU A 24 8.77 23.26 7.08
CA LEU A 24 7.85 24.40 7.22
C LEU A 24 8.40 25.70 6.64
N PHE A 25 9.73 25.83 6.54
CA PHE A 25 10.41 26.96 5.90
C PHE A 25 10.85 26.67 4.45
N GLY A 26 10.26 25.67 3.78
CA GLY A 26 10.44 25.42 2.35
C GLY A 26 11.51 24.39 1.97
N SER A 27 12.08 23.65 2.92
CA SER A 27 12.99 22.54 2.60
C SER A 27 12.26 21.31 2.08
N THR A 28 12.76 20.69 1.00
CA THR A 28 12.25 19.43 0.44
C THR A 28 12.78 18.18 1.15
N SER A 29 13.61 18.34 2.19
CA SER A 29 14.15 17.20 2.95
C SER A 29 13.11 16.67 3.95
N ALA A 30 12.55 15.49 3.67
CA ALA A 30 11.67 14.80 4.61
C ALA A 30 12.50 14.10 5.71
N PRO A 31 12.10 14.16 6.99
CA PRO A 31 12.76 13.40 8.04
C PRO A 31 12.65 11.89 7.76
N ARG A 32 13.79 11.20 7.67
CA ARG A 32 13.85 9.74 7.48
C ARG A 32 13.26 8.92 8.62
N SER A 33 13.14 9.52 9.82
CA SER A 33 12.40 8.89 10.90
C SER A 33 11.81 9.89 11.88
N ARG A 34 10.63 9.57 12.42
CA ARG A 34 9.82 10.49 13.22
C ARG A 34 9.82 10.12 14.70
N GLY A 35 10.15 11.09 15.56
CA GLY A 35 10.08 10.92 17.01
C GLY A 35 8.65 11.00 17.56
N ALA A 36 8.49 10.61 18.83
CA ALA A 36 7.20 10.53 19.51
C ALA A 36 6.41 11.85 19.49
N ILE A 37 7.10 12.99 19.58
CA ILE A 37 6.46 14.32 19.52
C ILE A 37 5.82 14.55 18.14
N LEU A 38 6.56 14.29 17.05
CA LEU A 38 6.04 14.48 15.70
C LEU A 38 4.90 13.51 15.39
N ILE A 39 5.03 12.25 15.82
CA ILE A 39 3.97 11.24 15.67
C ILE A 39 2.71 11.67 16.43
N LYS A 40 2.84 12.13 17.69
CA LYS A 40 1.72 12.64 18.47
C LYS A 40 1.00 13.79 17.77
N ILE A 41 1.74 14.76 17.23
CA ILE A 41 1.16 15.90 16.49
C ILE A 41 0.43 15.40 15.24
N GLY A 42 1.05 14.51 14.45
CA GLY A 42 0.43 13.92 13.26
C GLY A 42 -0.87 13.19 13.57
N LEU A 43 -0.88 12.40 14.65
CA LEU A 43 -2.08 11.68 15.09
C LEU A 43 -3.18 12.61 15.65
N MET A 44 -2.81 13.73 16.28
CA MET A 44 -3.78 14.76 16.68
C MET A 44 -4.45 15.41 15.47
N ILE A 45 -3.67 15.69 14.42
CA ILE A 45 -4.19 16.20 13.15
C ILE A 45 -5.10 15.17 12.48
N TYR A 46 -4.69 13.89 12.48
CA TYR A 46 -5.49 12.79 11.94
C TYR A 46 -6.86 12.66 12.65
N ASP A 47 -6.86 12.64 13.98
CA ASP A 47 -8.10 12.62 14.78
C ASP A 47 -8.97 13.86 14.53
N PHE A 48 -8.36 15.03 14.34
CA PHE A 48 -9.08 16.26 14.04
C PHE A 48 -9.80 16.18 12.68
N TYR A 49 -9.12 15.72 11.62
CA TYR A 49 -9.76 15.51 10.33
C TYR A 49 -10.88 14.45 10.38
N GLY A 50 -10.71 13.40 11.18
CA GLY A 50 -11.73 12.36 11.39
C GLY A 50 -12.88 12.75 12.33
N SER A 51 -12.79 13.91 13.00
CA SER A 51 -13.68 14.27 14.12
C SER A 51 -15.15 14.48 13.73
N ARG A 52 -15.44 14.77 12.46
CA ARG A 52 -16.81 15.06 11.99
C ARG A 52 -17.75 13.85 12.11
N ASN A 53 -17.23 12.66 11.82
CA ASN A 53 -18.00 11.41 11.91
C ASN A 53 -17.55 10.53 13.09
N GLN A 54 -16.31 10.71 13.57
CA GLN A 54 -15.65 10.02 14.69
C GLN A 54 -16.14 8.59 14.98
N VAL A 55 -16.11 7.75 13.94
CA VAL A 55 -16.59 6.37 13.99
C VAL A 55 -15.67 5.45 14.82
N MET A 56 -14.42 5.88 15.06
CA MET A 56 -13.37 5.12 15.71
C MET A 56 -12.82 5.81 16.98
N PRO A 57 -12.22 5.06 17.92
CA PRO A 57 -11.55 5.66 19.07
C PRO A 57 -10.40 6.58 18.66
N ARG A 58 -10.11 7.57 19.50
CA ARG A 58 -8.97 8.48 19.33
C ARG A 58 -7.64 7.76 19.47
N HIS A 59 -6.59 8.36 18.93
CA HIS A 59 -5.25 7.83 19.08
C HIS A 59 -4.79 7.78 20.55
N ARG A 60 -3.94 6.81 20.86
CA ARG A 60 -3.33 6.59 22.18
C ARG A 60 -1.82 6.55 22.07
N MET A 61 -1.12 7.18 23.01
CA MET A 61 0.32 7.01 23.19
C MET A 61 0.57 6.18 24.44
N VAL A 62 1.49 5.23 24.38
CA VAL A 62 1.95 4.47 25.54
C VAL A 62 3.48 4.45 25.59
N GLY A 63 4.04 4.55 26.79
CA GLY A 63 5.50 4.51 26.98
C GLY A 63 6.06 3.08 26.86
N ARG A 64 7.38 2.97 26.67
CA ARG A 64 8.13 1.71 26.53
C ARG A 64 7.66 0.56 27.44
N ARG A 65 7.55 0.80 28.76
CA ARG A 65 7.18 -0.25 29.73
C ARG A 65 5.80 -0.86 29.45
N GLN A 66 4.82 -0.02 29.12
CA GLN A 66 3.48 -0.49 28.79
C GLN A 66 3.43 -1.13 27.40
N ALA A 67 4.15 -0.58 26.43
CA ALA A 67 4.26 -1.14 25.09
C ALA A 67 4.84 -2.57 25.09
N LEU A 68 5.99 -2.76 25.76
CA LEU A 68 6.66 -4.07 25.84
C LEU A 68 5.88 -5.08 26.71
N SER A 69 5.06 -4.61 27.65
CA SER A 69 4.12 -5.49 28.37
C SER A 69 3.02 -6.03 27.45
N GLY A 70 2.50 -5.19 26.54
CA GLY A 70 1.46 -5.58 25.58
C GLY A 70 1.96 -6.24 24.29
N MET A 71 3.25 -6.17 24.00
CA MET A 71 3.91 -6.86 22.89
C MET A 71 5.39 -7.11 23.22
N PRO A 72 5.72 -8.19 23.95
CA PRO A 72 7.09 -8.45 24.42
C PRO A 72 8.13 -8.65 23.31
N ALA A 73 7.70 -9.12 22.13
CA ALA A 73 8.58 -9.35 20.99
C ALA A 73 9.05 -8.06 20.29
N LEU A 74 8.42 -6.93 20.58
CA LEU A 74 8.78 -5.64 19.98
C LEU A 74 10.20 -5.23 20.40
N ASN A 75 10.95 -4.64 19.46
CA ASN A 75 12.33 -4.23 19.70
C ASN A 75 12.44 -3.39 20.99
N PRO A 76 13.27 -3.81 21.98
CA PRO A 76 13.32 -3.14 23.28
C PRO A 76 13.86 -1.72 23.21
N SER A 77 14.47 -1.31 22.10
CA SER A 77 15.01 0.05 21.89
C SER A 77 13.93 1.11 21.68
N ILE A 78 12.66 0.74 21.55
CA ILE A 78 11.57 1.71 21.46
C ILE A 78 11.49 2.58 22.73
N VAL A 79 11.09 3.85 22.55
CA VAL A 79 10.78 4.77 23.65
C VAL A 79 9.29 4.81 23.96
N ALA A 80 8.45 4.57 22.95
CA ALA A 80 6.99 4.63 23.04
C ALA A 80 6.35 3.88 21.85
N THR A 81 5.04 3.70 21.91
CA THR A 81 4.22 3.38 20.73
C THR A 81 3.05 4.35 20.62
N GLY A 82 2.68 4.71 19.40
CA GLY A 82 1.40 5.33 19.08
C GLY A 82 0.41 4.27 18.61
N THR A 83 -0.87 4.41 18.92
CA THR A 83 -1.92 3.57 18.36
C THR A 83 -3.01 4.46 17.79
N TYR A 84 -3.37 4.25 16.54
CA TYR A 84 -4.51 4.87 15.88
C TYR A 84 -5.40 3.79 15.27
N TYR A 85 -6.52 4.16 14.67
CA TYR A 85 -7.44 3.22 14.04
C TYR A 85 -7.54 3.54 12.56
N ASP A 86 -7.27 2.51 11.76
CA ASP A 86 -7.48 2.52 10.32
C ASP A 86 -8.57 1.49 9.98
N ALA A 87 -8.73 1.17 8.70
CA ALA A 87 -9.66 0.15 8.24
C ALA A 87 -8.96 -0.91 7.39
N LYS A 88 -9.45 -2.15 7.50
CA LYS A 88 -9.05 -3.25 6.63
C LYS A 88 -10.22 -3.66 5.72
N ILE A 89 -9.90 -3.87 4.45
CA ILE A 89 -10.72 -4.62 3.51
C ILE A 89 -10.16 -6.03 3.47
N SER A 90 -10.97 -7.02 3.83
CA SER A 90 -10.52 -8.41 3.93
C SER A 90 -10.25 -9.06 2.58
N HIS A 91 -10.97 -8.62 1.55
CA HIS A 91 -10.93 -9.14 0.19
C HIS A 91 -11.05 -7.97 -0.80
N PRO A 92 -9.99 -7.17 -0.99
CA PRO A 92 -10.05 -5.99 -1.87
C PRO A 92 -10.45 -6.34 -3.31
N GLU A 93 -10.11 -7.53 -3.80
CA GLU A 93 -10.53 -8.05 -5.10
C GLU A 93 -12.05 -8.21 -5.22
N ARG A 94 -12.74 -8.52 -4.11
CA ARG A 94 -14.20 -8.63 -4.11
C ARG A 94 -14.88 -7.29 -4.25
N LEU A 95 -14.30 -6.22 -3.73
CA LEU A 95 -14.85 -4.87 -3.89
C LEU A 95 -14.94 -4.48 -5.37
N VAL A 96 -13.92 -4.83 -6.17
CA VAL A 96 -13.93 -4.58 -7.62
C VAL A 96 -15.03 -5.40 -8.30
N LEU A 97 -15.17 -6.68 -7.92
CA LEU A 97 -16.22 -7.54 -8.46
C LEU A 97 -17.62 -7.01 -8.12
N GLU A 98 -17.85 -6.60 -6.87
CA GLU A 98 -19.11 -6.00 -6.42
C GLU A 98 -19.47 -4.76 -7.26
N LEU A 99 -18.50 -3.86 -7.52
CA LEU A 99 -18.72 -2.70 -8.39
C LEU A 99 -19.09 -3.09 -9.83
N ILE A 100 -18.47 -4.14 -10.39
CA ILE A 100 -18.82 -4.65 -11.72
C ILE A 100 -20.25 -5.21 -11.72
N LEU A 101 -20.62 -6.00 -10.72
CA LEU A 101 -21.95 -6.60 -10.60
C LEU A 101 -23.04 -5.53 -10.43
N ASP A 102 -22.80 -4.53 -9.59
CA ASP A 102 -23.70 -3.40 -9.38
C ASP A 102 -23.87 -2.60 -10.68
N GLY A 103 -22.78 -2.31 -11.40
CA GLY A 103 -22.83 -1.63 -12.71
C GLY A 103 -23.60 -2.41 -13.77
N ARG A 104 -23.54 -3.75 -13.72
CA ARG A 104 -24.35 -4.62 -14.59
C ARG A 104 -25.82 -4.64 -14.21
N GLN A 105 -26.13 -4.59 -12.92
CA GLN A 105 -27.52 -4.57 -12.44
C GLN A 105 -28.20 -3.23 -12.72
N ALA A 106 -27.45 -2.12 -12.68
CA ALA A 106 -27.97 -0.78 -12.91
C ALA A 106 -28.55 -0.57 -14.32
N ASN A 107 -28.14 -1.36 -15.32
CA ASN A 107 -28.68 -1.30 -16.68
C ASN A 107 -28.58 -2.68 -17.37
N ALA A 108 -29.69 -3.22 -17.84
CA ALA A 108 -29.74 -4.51 -18.52
C ALA A 108 -28.89 -4.59 -19.80
N ALA A 109 -28.55 -3.46 -20.42
CA ALA A 109 -27.66 -3.39 -21.58
C ALA A 109 -26.17 -3.37 -21.21
N SER A 110 -25.82 -3.28 -19.92
CA SER A 110 -24.43 -3.31 -19.45
C SER A 110 -23.81 -4.68 -19.70
N ALA A 111 -22.58 -4.66 -20.22
CA ALA A 111 -21.74 -5.83 -20.41
C ALA A 111 -20.35 -5.59 -19.80
N SER A 112 -19.71 -6.67 -19.39
CA SER A 112 -18.37 -6.69 -18.82
C SER A 112 -17.59 -7.85 -19.45
N ALA A 113 -16.34 -7.61 -19.79
CA ALA A 113 -15.43 -8.63 -20.28
C ALA A 113 -14.15 -8.56 -19.45
N ASN A 114 -13.79 -9.66 -18.80
CA ASN A 114 -12.53 -9.83 -18.07
C ASN A 114 -11.49 -10.52 -18.94
N TYR A 115 -10.21 -10.47 -18.56
CA TYR A 115 -9.10 -11.06 -19.32
C TYR A 115 -9.16 -10.70 -20.81
N THR A 116 -9.42 -9.43 -21.12
CA THR A 116 -9.72 -8.95 -22.46
C THR A 116 -8.87 -7.73 -22.78
N ALA A 117 -8.06 -7.82 -23.84
CA ALA A 117 -7.17 -6.76 -24.26
C ALA A 117 -7.78 -5.93 -25.39
N LEU A 118 -7.58 -4.61 -25.38
CA LEU A 118 -7.76 -3.78 -26.57
C LEU A 118 -6.62 -4.11 -27.54
N VAL A 119 -6.94 -4.54 -28.77
CA VAL A 119 -5.92 -4.93 -29.75
C VAL A 119 -5.89 -4.02 -30.98
N LYS A 120 -6.95 -3.22 -31.20
CA LYS A 120 -7.03 -2.29 -32.32
C LYS A 120 -8.04 -1.16 -32.08
N SER A 121 -7.68 0.06 -32.47
CA SER A 121 -8.58 1.20 -32.63
C SER A 121 -8.47 1.72 -34.06
N ALA A 122 -9.57 1.77 -34.81
CA ALA A 122 -9.58 2.32 -36.17
C ALA A 122 -10.97 2.84 -36.53
N ASP A 123 -11.06 4.03 -37.13
CA ASP A 123 -12.29 4.65 -37.62
C ASP A 123 -13.44 4.68 -36.58
N GLY A 124 -13.09 4.90 -35.31
CA GLY A 124 -14.02 4.90 -34.17
C GLY A 124 -14.51 3.52 -33.72
N VAL A 125 -13.93 2.44 -34.23
CA VAL A 125 -14.20 1.06 -33.82
C VAL A 125 -13.06 0.57 -32.93
N LEU A 126 -13.41 0.07 -31.75
CA LEU A 126 -12.50 -0.60 -30.83
C LEU A 126 -12.68 -2.11 -30.96
N THR A 127 -11.58 -2.84 -31.14
CA THR A 127 -11.58 -4.31 -31.23
C THR A 127 -10.84 -4.89 -30.04
N PHE A 128 -11.48 -5.85 -29.39
CA PHE A 128 -11.03 -6.49 -28.18
C PHE A 128 -10.80 -7.98 -28.42
N GLN A 129 -9.76 -8.52 -27.78
CA GLN A 129 -9.42 -9.94 -27.80
C GLN A 129 -9.47 -10.49 -26.37
N PRO A 130 -10.47 -11.31 -26.03
CA PRO A 130 -10.46 -12.11 -24.81
C PRO A 130 -9.34 -13.15 -24.84
N GLU A 131 -8.76 -13.49 -23.70
CA GLU A 131 -7.80 -14.58 -23.56
C GLU A 131 -8.41 -15.91 -24.02
N ASN A 132 -9.68 -16.14 -23.65
CA ASN A 132 -10.46 -17.30 -24.02
C ASN A 132 -11.75 -16.87 -24.75
N GLY A 133 -11.68 -16.68 -26.07
CA GLY A 133 -12.87 -16.34 -26.85
C GLY A 133 -12.57 -15.75 -28.22
N ALA A 134 -13.64 -15.48 -28.97
CA ALA A 134 -13.55 -14.77 -30.24
C ALA A 134 -13.38 -13.27 -29.99
N ALA A 135 -12.58 -12.61 -30.84
CA ALA A 135 -12.51 -11.16 -30.87
C ALA A 135 -13.88 -10.55 -31.14
N PHE A 136 -14.12 -9.38 -30.57
CA PHE A 136 -15.34 -8.60 -30.82
C PHE A 136 -15.01 -7.12 -30.95
N SER A 137 -15.91 -6.37 -31.59
CA SER A 137 -15.72 -4.95 -31.83
C SER A 137 -16.92 -4.14 -31.38
N VAL A 138 -16.66 -2.92 -30.90
CA VAL A 138 -17.68 -1.95 -30.49
C VAL A 138 -17.37 -0.58 -31.07
N ARG A 139 -18.42 0.21 -31.33
CA ARG A 139 -18.31 1.61 -31.78
C ARG A 139 -18.91 2.53 -30.69
N PRO A 140 -18.11 2.93 -29.69
CA PRO A 140 -18.61 3.74 -28.58
C PRO A 140 -18.81 5.20 -29.01
N LYS A 141 -19.68 5.92 -28.29
CA LYS A 141 -19.80 7.40 -28.39
C LYS A 141 -18.79 8.12 -27.48
N LEU A 142 -18.41 7.49 -26.38
CA LEU A 142 -17.47 7.98 -25.37
C LEU A 142 -16.64 6.80 -24.88
N VAL A 143 -15.35 7.05 -24.65
CA VAL A 143 -14.41 6.09 -24.07
C VAL A 143 -13.86 6.71 -22.79
N VAL A 144 -13.89 5.95 -21.70
CA VAL A 144 -13.20 6.30 -20.44
C VAL A 144 -12.05 5.34 -20.28
N ASN A 145 -10.81 5.85 -20.33
CA ASN A 145 -9.62 5.05 -20.05
C ASN A 145 -9.33 5.09 -18.55
N ALA A 146 -9.59 3.97 -17.87
CA ALA A 146 -9.29 3.75 -16.45
C ALA A 146 -8.32 2.56 -16.26
N ALA A 147 -7.37 2.38 -17.18
CA ALA A 147 -6.49 1.20 -17.23
C ALA A 147 -5.37 1.17 -16.17
N GLY A 148 -5.41 2.04 -15.16
CA GLY A 148 -4.44 2.06 -14.06
C GLY A 148 -3.00 2.19 -14.59
N PRO A 149 -2.08 1.25 -14.27
CA PRO A 149 -0.69 1.34 -14.72
C PRO A 149 -0.52 1.11 -16.23
N TRP A 150 -1.53 0.58 -16.94
CA TRP A 150 -1.53 0.42 -18.40
C TRP A 150 -2.11 1.64 -19.14
N ILE A 151 -2.37 2.76 -18.46
CA ILE A 151 -3.07 3.91 -19.06
C ILE A 151 -2.38 4.45 -20.32
N ASP A 152 -1.05 4.53 -20.30
CA ASP A 152 -0.25 5.05 -21.41
C ASP A 152 -0.27 4.09 -22.62
N ASP A 153 -0.18 2.77 -22.39
CA ASP A 153 -0.27 1.75 -23.43
C ASP A 153 -1.66 1.76 -24.12
N VAL A 154 -2.73 1.88 -23.32
CA VAL A 154 -4.10 1.97 -23.85
C VAL A 154 -4.29 3.28 -24.62
N ASN A 155 -3.73 4.39 -24.14
CA ASN A 155 -3.77 5.68 -24.82
C ASN A 155 -3.04 5.63 -26.18
N GLU A 156 -1.89 4.96 -26.26
CA GLU A 156 -1.19 4.73 -27.52
C GLU A 156 -2.06 3.95 -28.52
N LEU A 157 -2.68 2.84 -28.08
CA LEU A 157 -3.59 2.04 -28.90
C LEU A 157 -4.83 2.82 -29.36
N LEU A 158 -5.28 3.80 -28.57
CA LEU A 158 -6.38 4.69 -28.92
C LEU A 158 -5.96 5.85 -29.84
N GLY A 159 -4.66 5.98 -30.15
CA GLY A 159 -4.12 7.04 -31.01
C GLY A 159 -3.87 8.37 -30.31
N ALA A 160 -3.76 8.36 -28.98
CA ALA A 160 -3.52 9.54 -28.14
C ALA A 160 -2.36 9.30 -27.17
N PRO A 161 -1.13 9.04 -27.66
CA PRO A 161 0.01 8.65 -26.82
C PRO A 161 0.27 9.66 -25.70
N SER A 162 0.60 9.15 -24.51
CA SER A 162 0.83 9.93 -23.31
C SER A 162 1.98 9.38 -22.48
N LYS A 163 2.37 10.12 -21.44
CA LYS A 163 3.29 9.67 -20.39
C LYS A 163 2.78 10.17 -19.05
N MET A 164 1.71 9.54 -18.58
CA MET A 164 1.01 9.91 -17.36
C MET A 164 1.61 9.22 -16.14
N ILE A 165 2.15 8.01 -16.28
CA ILE A 165 2.58 7.18 -15.15
C ILE A 165 4.10 6.94 -15.15
N GLY A 166 4.72 7.06 -13.97
CA GLY A 166 6.14 6.75 -13.71
C GLY A 166 6.28 5.69 -12.63
N GLY A 167 5.53 4.60 -12.80
CA GLY A 167 5.08 3.69 -11.75
C GLY A 167 6.17 3.09 -10.85
N THR A 168 5.73 2.65 -9.67
CA THR A 168 6.61 1.95 -8.73
C THR A 168 6.01 0.61 -8.35
N LYS A 169 6.82 -0.43 -8.45
CA LYS A 169 6.50 -1.75 -7.93
C LYS A 169 6.50 -1.72 -6.40
N GLY A 170 5.48 -2.33 -5.82
CA GLY A 170 5.43 -2.67 -4.41
C GLY A 170 5.09 -4.13 -4.22
N SER A 171 5.90 -4.80 -3.41
CA SER A 171 5.80 -6.23 -3.15
C SER A 171 5.43 -6.51 -1.70
N HIS A 172 4.71 -7.60 -1.48
CA HIS A 172 4.35 -8.12 -0.17
C HIS A 172 4.63 -9.63 -0.11
N VAL A 173 4.88 -10.12 1.10
CA VAL A 173 4.98 -11.55 1.40
C VAL A 173 3.96 -11.94 2.46
N LEU A 174 3.41 -13.15 2.34
CA LEU A 174 2.58 -13.79 3.35
C LEU A 174 3.41 -14.85 4.07
N LEU A 175 3.59 -14.67 5.38
CA LEU A 175 4.33 -15.58 6.23
C LEU A 175 3.40 -16.48 7.03
N LYS A 176 3.66 -17.78 7.00
CA LYS A 176 3.09 -18.74 7.95
C LYS A 176 3.92 -18.70 9.24
N HIS A 177 3.52 -17.80 10.14
CA HIS A 177 4.22 -17.55 11.40
C HIS A 177 3.22 -17.37 12.55
N ASP A 178 2.74 -18.48 13.13
CA ASP A 178 1.66 -18.49 14.13
C ASP A 178 1.95 -17.63 15.37
N GLU A 179 3.20 -17.61 15.85
CA GLU A 179 3.58 -16.80 17.00
C GLU A 179 3.44 -15.30 16.71
N LEU A 180 3.90 -14.83 15.54
CA LEU A 180 3.74 -13.46 15.09
C LEU A 180 2.26 -13.10 14.97
N VAL A 181 1.46 -13.91 14.28
CA VAL A 181 0.02 -13.70 14.11
C VAL A 181 -0.68 -13.56 15.48
N LYS A 182 -0.38 -14.45 16.43
CA LYS A 182 -0.90 -14.36 17.81
C LYS A 182 -0.43 -13.08 18.52
N SER A 183 0.84 -12.70 18.37
CA SER A 183 1.41 -11.52 19.04
C SER A 183 0.81 -10.19 18.56
N LEU A 184 0.37 -10.14 17.30
CA LEU A 184 -0.32 -8.99 16.73
C LEU A 184 -1.65 -8.74 17.46
N ALA A 185 -2.34 -9.79 17.94
CA ALA A 185 -3.58 -9.69 18.70
C ALA A 185 -4.63 -8.76 18.00
N GLY A 186 -4.80 -8.94 16.70
CA GLY A 186 -5.71 -8.14 15.87
C GLY A 186 -5.22 -6.73 15.51
N ARG A 187 -3.97 -6.39 15.84
CA ARG A 187 -3.34 -5.09 15.52
C ARG A 187 -2.51 -5.19 14.25
N MET A 188 -2.34 -4.06 13.57
CA MET A 188 -1.30 -3.85 12.57
C MET A 188 -0.09 -3.18 13.22
N LEU A 189 1.12 -3.59 12.86
CA LEU A 189 2.32 -2.79 13.07
C LEU A 189 2.54 -1.92 11.84
N TYR A 190 2.79 -0.64 12.05
CA TYR A 190 3.13 0.34 11.01
C TYR A 190 4.44 0.99 11.41
N PHE A 191 5.50 0.74 10.66
CA PHE A 191 6.86 1.10 11.08
C PHE A 191 7.69 1.56 9.90
N GLU A 192 8.76 2.29 10.20
CA GLU A 192 9.73 2.72 9.19
C GLU A 192 10.87 1.69 9.14
N ALA A 193 11.17 1.19 7.95
CA ALA A 193 12.39 0.45 7.67
C ALA A 193 13.62 1.37 7.72
N ASP A 194 14.82 0.80 7.68
CA ASP A 194 16.07 1.56 7.90
C ASP A 194 16.33 2.67 6.87
N ASP A 195 15.76 2.53 5.67
CA ASP A 195 15.81 3.52 4.60
C ASP A 195 14.72 4.61 4.69
N GLY A 196 13.85 4.54 5.71
CA GLY A 196 12.76 5.48 5.96
C GLY A 196 11.47 5.16 5.21
N ARG A 197 11.40 4.05 4.45
CA ARG A 197 10.15 3.58 3.83
C ARG A 197 9.25 2.95 4.87
N ILE A 198 7.94 3.06 4.66
CA ILE A 198 6.94 2.50 5.56
C ILE A 198 6.73 1.03 5.22
N CYS A 199 6.82 0.19 6.25
CA CYS A 199 6.40 -1.19 6.24
C CYS A 199 5.24 -1.40 7.21
N LEU A 200 4.46 -2.44 6.94
CA LEU A 200 3.32 -2.90 7.70
C LEU A 200 3.40 -4.41 7.91
N ILE A 201 2.87 -4.84 9.06
CA ILE A 201 2.68 -6.26 9.40
C ILE A 201 1.32 -6.39 10.05
N TYR A 202 0.45 -7.24 9.51
CA TYR A 202 -0.81 -7.56 10.16
C TYR A 202 -1.32 -8.96 9.79
N ASP A 203 -2.28 -9.46 10.57
CA ASP A 203 -2.94 -10.73 10.29
C ASP A 203 -3.85 -10.61 9.06
N TYR A 204 -3.50 -11.37 8.01
CA TYR A 204 -4.26 -11.55 6.81
C TYR A 204 -4.58 -13.04 6.60
N LEU A 205 -5.83 -13.42 6.87
CA LEU A 205 -6.33 -14.79 6.70
C LEU A 205 -5.52 -15.84 7.49
N GLY A 206 -5.04 -15.48 8.69
CA GLY A 206 -4.23 -16.35 9.54
C GLY A 206 -2.75 -16.39 9.18
N LEU A 207 -2.31 -15.56 8.22
CA LEU A 207 -0.92 -15.38 7.83
C LEU A 207 -0.48 -13.96 8.20
N ALA A 208 0.83 -13.75 8.43
CA ALA A 208 1.35 -12.41 8.61
C ALA A 208 1.66 -11.81 7.24
N LEU A 209 0.89 -10.79 6.84
CA LEU A 209 1.17 -10.02 5.63
C LEU A 209 2.21 -8.95 5.94
N VAL A 210 3.34 -9.00 5.24
CA VAL A 210 4.47 -8.09 5.39
C VAL A 210 4.67 -7.33 4.08
N GLY A 211 4.79 -6.02 4.14
CA GLY A 211 5.09 -5.19 2.99
C GLY A 211 5.11 -3.71 3.34
N SER A 212 5.30 -2.78 2.42
CA SER A 212 5.58 -3.05 1.00
C SER A 212 6.94 -2.49 0.61
N THR A 213 7.51 -3.02 -0.47
CA THR A 213 8.65 -2.37 -1.14
C THR A 213 8.21 -1.17 -1.98
N ASP A 214 9.18 -0.37 -2.43
CA ASP A 214 8.95 0.76 -3.33
C ASP A 214 10.12 0.90 -4.30
N ILE A 215 9.99 0.33 -5.50
CA ILE A 215 11.06 0.19 -6.50
C ILE A 215 10.51 0.65 -7.85
N LYS A 216 11.27 1.46 -8.60
CA LYS A 216 10.84 1.90 -9.93
C LYS A 216 10.63 0.70 -10.86
N ALA A 217 9.50 0.68 -11.57
CA ALA A 217 9.20 -0.35 -12.55
C ALA A 217 8.25 0.20 -13.62
N ASP A 218 8.50 -0.14 -14.87
CA ASP A 218 7.78 0.45 -16.01
C ASP A 218 6.81 -0.54 -16.68
N ASN A 219 7.03 -1.85 -16.53
CA ASN A 219 6.17 -2.88 -17.15
C ASN A 219 5.24 -3.54 -16.10
N PRO A 220 3.94 -3.23 -16.08
CA PRO A 220 2.99 -3.79 -15.11
C PRO A 220 2.72 -5.29 -15.28
N ASP A 221 2.95 -5.88 -16.46
CA ASP A 221 2.75 -7.32 -16.69
C ASP A 221 3.94 -8.18 -16.21
N ALA A 222 5.10 -7.58 -15.96
CA ALA A 222 6.34 -8.30 -15.64
C ALA A 222 6.72 -8.25 -14.15
N VAL A 223 5.98 -7.53 -13.32
CA VAL A 223 6.35 -7.33 -11.91
C VAL A 223 6.13 -8.59 -11.07
N ARG A 224 7.15 -8.93 -10.28
CA ARG A 224 7.12 -9.99 -9.26
C ARG A 224 7.97 -9.58 -8.08
N CYS A 225 7.81 -10.26 -6.95
CA CYS A 225 8.61 -10.02 -5.76
C CYS A 225 9.95 -10.73 -5.95
N GLU A 226 11.03 -9.96 -6.06
CA GLU A 226 12.37 -10.51 -6.30
C GLU A 226 13.06 -10.94 -4.99
N PRO A 227 14.10 -11.80 -5.04
CA PRO A 227 14.75 -12.32 -3.83
C PRO A 227 15.36 -11.26 -2.90
N ASP A 228 15.80 -10.12 -3.43
CA ASP A 228 16.33 -8.98 -2.67
C ASP A 228 15.21 -8.22 -1.94
N GLU A 229 14.04 -8.11 -2.55
CA GLU A 229 12.83 -7.57 -1.90
C GLU A 229 12.39 -8.45 -0.74
N VAL A 230 12.45 -9.77 -0.91
CA VAL A 230 12.16 -10.73 0.16
C VAL A 230 13.10 -10.51 1.34
N GLU A 231 14.41 -10.45 1.12
CA GLU A 231 15.36 -10.18 2.22
C GLU A 231 15.11 -8.84 2.87
N TYR A 232 14.89 -7.78 2.09
CA TYR A 232 14.58 -6.46 2.63
C TYR A 232 13.37 -6.49 3.58
N LEU A 233 12.30 -7.20 3.21
CA LEU A 233 11.11 -7.32 4.04
C LEU A 233 11.39 -8.14 5.30
N LEU A 234 12.07 -9.29 5.19
CA LEU A 234 12.42 -10.12 6.34
C LEU A 234 13.36 -9.39 7.31
N ASP A 235 14.37 -8.68 6.80
CA ASP A 235 15.29 -7.86 7.60
C ASP A 235 14.56 -6.73 8.33
N SER A 236 13.62 -6.07 7.66
CA SER A 236 12.77 -5.05 8.29
C SER A 236 11.97 -5.64 9.46
N VAL A 237 11.45 -6.86 9.31
CA VAL A 237 10.75 -7.56 10.40
C VAL A 237 11.72 -7.99 11.51
N ARG A 238 12.90 -8.53 11.19
CA ARG A 238 13.94 -8.92 12.17
C ARG A 238 14.37 -7.73 13.03
N THR A 239 14.56 -6.56 12.42
CA THR A 239 14.88 -5.32 13.15
C THR A 239 13.75 -4.90 14.09
N LEU A 240 12.49 -5.06 13.67
CA LEU A 240 11.34 -4.70 14.47
C LEU A 240 11.05 -5.69 15.61
N LEU A 241 11.26 -6.99 15.37
CA LEU A 241 10.90 -8.10 16.23
C LEU A 241 12.11 -9.03 16.46
N PRO A 242 13.19 -8.54 17.11
CA PRO A 242 14.47 -9.26 17.20
C PRO A 242 14.42 -10.56 18.01
N GLY A 243 13.32 -10.82 18.73
CA GLY A 243 13.11 -12.06 19.48
C GLY A 243 12.45 -13.19 18.69
N MET A 244 12.08 -12.95 17.42
CA MET A 244 11.44 -13.93 16.54
C MET A 244 12.37 -14.31 15.37
N ALA A 245 12.24 -15.55 14.89
CA ALA A 245 13.00 -16.06 13.76
C ALA A 245 12.20 -15.99 12.46
N PHE A 246 12.78 -15.35 11.45
CA PHE A 246 12.14 -15.14 10.14
C PHE A 246 12.97 -15.80 9.05
N GLU A 247 12.40 -16.84 8.45
CA GLU A 247 13.05 -17.69 7.46
C GLU A 247 12.26 -17.70 6.15
N ARG A 248 12.95 -17.90 5.02
CA ARG A 248 12.32 -17.90 3.70
C ARG A 248 11.26 -18.98 3.51
N ASP A 249 11.44 -20.12 4.16
CA ASP A 249 10.51 -21.26 4.07
C ASP A 249 9.15 -20.98 4.74
N GLN A 250 9.05 -19.92 5.55
CA GLN A 250 7.80 -19.44 6.11
C GLN A 250 6.94 -18.70 5.06
N ILE A 251 7.52 -18.27 3.93
CA ILE A 251 6.79 -17.54 2.89
C ILE A 251 5.92 -18.52 2.11
N VAL A 252 4.60 -18.39 2.25
CA VAL A 252 3.63 -19.22 1.52
C VAL A 252 3.13 -18.57 0.23
N TYR A 253 3.27 -17.25 0.12
CA TYR A 253 2.87 -16.50 -1.06
C TYR A 253 3.60 -15.16 -1.10
N ALA A 254 3.86 -14.66 -2.31
CA ALA A 254 4.38 -13.32 -2.54
C ALA A 254 3.66 -12.72 -3.75
N TYR A 255 3.40 -11.43 -3.71
CA TYR A 255 2.79 -10.71 -4.83
C TYR A 255 3.38 -9.31 -4.97
N SER A 256 3.25 -8.77 -6.18
CA SER A 256 3.68 -7.43 -6.51
C SER A 256 2.66 -6.75 -7.41
N GLY A 257 2.64 -5.42 -7.37
CA GLY A 257 1.87 -4.62 -8.31
C GLY A 257 2.54 -3.28 -8.55
N ILE A 258 2.20 -2.62 -9.65
CA ILE A 258 2.62 -1.25 -9.94
C ILE A 258 1.61 -0.27 -9.37
N ARG A 259 2.10 0.72 -8.63
CA ARG A 259 1.33 1.90 -8.25
C ARG A 259 1.27 2.84 -9.46
N PRO A 260 0.06 3.18 -9.97
CA PRO A 260 -0.08 4.12 -11.08
C PRO A 260 0.10 5.56 -10.57
N LEU A 261 1.34 5.90 -10.22
CA LEU A 261 1.72 7.22 -9.73
C LEU A 261 2.06 8.16 -10.91
N PRO A 262 1.75 9.46 -10.82
CA PRO A 262 2.07 10.43 -11.85
C PRO A 262 3.55 10.36 -12.25
N ALA A 263 3.82 10.48 -13.56
CA ALA A 263 5.17 10.58 -14.08
C ALA A 263 5.90 11.75 -13.41
N SER A 264 7.05 11.46 -12.82
CA SER A 264 7.82 12.41 -12.04
C SER A 264 9.31 12.17 -12.22
N ASP A 265 10.08 13.24 -12.27
CA ASP A 265 11.55 13.21 -12.23
C ASP A 265 12.08 13.11 -10.78
N ALA A 266 11.19 12.92 -9.79
CA ALA A 266 11.59 12.75 -8.41
C ALA A 266 12.51 11.54 -8.22
N SER A 267 13.66 11.75 -7.58
CA SER A 267 14.65 10.69 -7.33
C SER A 267 14.21 9.68 -6.27
N LEU A 268 13.20 10.00 -5.46
CA LEU A 268 12.66 9.13 -4.41
C LEU A 268 11.19 8.80 -4.73
N PRO A 269 10.87 7.55 -5.09
CA PRO A 269 9.51 7.19 -5.48
C PRO A 269 8.49 7.37 -4.34
N GLY A 270 8.95 7.23 -3.09
CA GLY A 270 8.17 7.49 -1.88
C GLY A 270 7.68 8.94 -1.71
N LEU A 271 8.13 9.90 -2.54
CA LEU A 271 7.71 11.31 -2.49
C LEU A 271 6.72 11.69 -3.61
N ILE A 272 6.44 10.80 -4.56
CA ILE A 272 5.50 11.09 -5.65
C ILE A 272 4.08 11.25 -5.07
N SER A 273 3.27 12.17 -5.62
CA SER A 273 1.89 12.37 -5.16
C SER A 273 1.07 11.08 -5.30
N ARG A 274 0.17 10.84 -4.35
CA ARG A 274 -0.80 9.73 -4.37
C ARG A 274 -2.20 10.24 -4.69
N ASP A 275 -2.32 11.53 -5.02
CA ASP A 275 -3.56 12.10 -5.51
C ASP A 275 -3.84 11.66 -6.95
N HIS A 276 -5.09 11.78 -7.36
CA HIS A 276 -5.64 11.30 -8.63
C HIS A 276 -5.74 12.41 -9.68
#